data_AF-A0A1A3KRP5-F1
#
_entry.id   AF-A0A1A3KRP5-F1
#
_cell.length_a   1.000
_cell.length_b   1.000
_cell.length_c   1.000
_cell.angle_alpha   90.00
_cell.angle_beta   90.00
_cell.angle_gamma   90.00
#
_symmetry.space_group_name_H-M   'P 1'
#
loop_
_entity.id
_entity.type
_entity.pdbx_description
1 polymer ?
#
loop_
_entity_poly.entity_id
_entity_poly.type
_entity_poly.pdbx_seq_one_letter_code
_entity_poly.pdbx_strand_id
1 'polypeptide(L)'
;MALVVQGAFPEKFAATTAWGSNPGWQREIAIWNLGTLVAGTAIVAGFGDPVRAQLRGLAVLSALFGTNHAIAAARSGKPGNIAWAVINGCGVVSALSALLGRTPEPTA
;
A
#
# COMPACT_ATOMS: atom_id res chain seq x y z
N MET A 1 14.84 7.47 -1.12
CA MET A 1 13.51 7.45 -0.47
C MET A 1 13.38 6.24 0.44
N ALA A 2 12.63 6.35 1.54
CA ALA A 2 12.43 5.28 2.53
C ALA A 2 11.96 3.95 1.91
N LEU A 3 11.17 3.99 0.82
CA LEU A 3 10.82 2.84 0.00
C LEU A 3 12.03 1.95 -0.35
N VAL A 4 13.05 2.54 -0.98
CA VAL A 4 14.23 1.79 -1.46
C VAL A 4 15.13 1.42 -0.30
N VAL A 5 15.38 2.36 0.62
CA VAL A 5 16.34 2.17 1.70
C VAL A 5 15.85 1.13 2.70
N GLN A 6 14.59 1.20 3.15
CA GLN A 6 14.04 0.25 4.12
C GLN A 6 13.52 -1.03 3.47
N GLY A 7 13.12 -0.99 2.19
CA GLY A 7 12.65 -2.16 1.46
C GLY A 7 13.77 -3.08 0.96
N ALA A 8 14.86 -2.51 0.42
CA ALA A 8 15.97 -3.27 -0.15
C ALA A 8 17.19 -3.38 0.77
N PHE A 9 17.37 -2.42 1.69
CA PHE A 9 18.53 -2.39 2.59
C PHE A 9 18.14 -2.21 4.08
N PRO A 10 17.19 -3.02 4.61
CA PRO A 10 16.65 -2.87 5.97
C PRO A 10 17.72 -2.87 7.07
N GLU A 11 18.73 -3.74 6.96
CA GLU A 11 19.82 -3.84 7.94
C GLU A 11 20.75 -2.63 7.91
N LYS A 12 21.08 -2.14 6.71
CA LYS A 12 21.91 -0.92 6.56
C LYS A 12 21.18 0.30 7.12
N PHE A 13 19.87 0.39 6.89
CA PHE A 13 19.04 1.42 7.51
C PHE A 13 19.06 1.31 9.04
N ALA A 14 18.80 0.12 9.58
CA ALA A 14 18.79 -0.14 11.02
C ALA A 14 20.10 0.30 11.70
N ALA A 15 21.25 0.00 11.09
CA ALA A 15 22.57 0.36 11.62
C ALA A 15 22.80 1.88 11.75
N THR A 16 22.02 2.70 11.06
CA THR A 16 22.14 4.17 11.06
C THR A 16 21.12 4.89 11.93
N THR A 17 20.21 4.15 12.60
CA THR A 17 19.10 4.75 13.36
C THR A 17 18.98 4.15 14.76
N ALA A 18 18.41 4.92 15.69
CA ALA A 18 18.19 4.46 17.06
C ALA A 18 17.08 3.39 17.19
N TRP A 19 16.33 3.10 16.13
CA TRP A 19 15.14 2.24 16.16
C TRP A 19 15.44 0.74 16.01
N GLY A 20 16.70 0.38 15.71
CA GLY A 20 17.12 -1.01 15.53
C GLY A 20 16.60 -1.68 14.26
N SER A 21 16.78 -3.00 14.18
CA SER A 21 16.35 -3.81 13.03
C SER A 21 15.01 -4.48 13.30
N ASN A 22 14.02 -4.18 12.47
CA ASN A 22 12.74 -4.86 12.46
C ASN A 22 12.28 -5.08 11.00
N PRO A 23 12.58 -6.26 10.43
CA PRO A 23 12.28 -6.55 9.02
C PRO A 23 10.79 -6.48 8.66
N GLY A 24 9.90 -6.73 9.62
CA GLY A 24 8.45 -6.59 9.42
C GLY A 24 8.08 -5.12 9.26
N TRP A 25 8.41 -4.31 10.26
CA TRP A 25 8.11 -2.88 10.28
C TRP A 25 8.74 -2.11 9.11
N GLN A 26 10.00 -2.38 8.77
CA GLN A 26 10.69 -1.72 7.65
C GLN A 26 10.05 -2.05 6.30
N ARG A 27 9.60 -3.30 6.12
CA ARG A 27 8.83 -3.70 4.93
C ARG A 27 7.49 -2.97 4.85
N GLU A 28 6.79 -2.81 5.97
CA GLU A 28 5.55 -2.05 6.01
C GLU A 28 5.77 -0.57 5.68
N ILE A 29 6.85 0.05 6.17
CA ILE A 29 7.23 1.42 5.76
C ILE A 29 7.46 1.51 4.25
N ALA A 30 8.14 0.52 3.66
CA ALA A 30 8.34 0.48 2.22
C ALA A 30 6.99 0.43 1.47
N ILE A 31 6.06 -0.44 1.90
CA ILE A 31 4.71 -0.54 1.32
C ILE A 31 3.96 0.80 1.42
N TRP A 32 3.95 1.42 2.61
CA TRP A 32 3.33 2.74 2.82
C TRP A 32 3.87 3.78 1.84
N ASN A 33 5.20 3.88 1.72
CA ASN A 33 5.84 4.87 0.84
C ASN A 33 5.48 4.64 -0.64
N LEU A 34 5.38 3.39 -1.10
CA LEU A 34 5.00 3.11 -2.48
C LEU A 34 3.56 3.56 -2.78
N GLY A 35 2.61 3.24 -1.90
CA GLY A 35 1.22 3.70 -2.05
C GLY A 35 1.11 5.23 -2.08
N THR A 36 1.81 5.92 -1.18
CA THR A 36 1.87 7.39 -1.16
C THR A 36 2.48 7.96 -2.44
N LEU A 37 3.54 7.35 -2.96
CA LEU A 37 4.15 7.77 -4.22
C LEU A 37 3.20 7.60 -5.40
N VAL A 38 2.46 6.49 -5.49
CA VAL A 38 1.48 6.27 -6.55
C VAL A 38 0.39 7.34 -6.50
N ALA A 39 -0.14 7.67 -5.32
CA ALA A 39 -1.11 8.75 -5.17
C ALA A 39 -0.50 10.12 -5.55
N GLY A 40 0.64 10.48 -4.98
CA GLY A 40 1.28 11.77 -5.21
C GLY A 40 1.71 12.00 -6.65
N THR A 41 2.27 10.98 -7.31
CA THR A 41 2.65 11.06 -8.74
C THR A 41 1.43 11.20 -9.64
N ALA A 42 0.33 10.51 -9.35
CA ALA A 42 -0.92 10.67 -10.09
C ALA A 42 -1.52 12.08 -9.94
N ILE A 43 -1.41 12.69 -8.75
CA ILE A 43 -1.81 14.08 -8.50
C ILE A 43 -0.92 15.04 -9.32
N VAL A 44 0.41 14.92 -9.19
CA VAL A 44 1.37 15.84 -9.82
C VAL A 44 1.33 15.75 -11.35
N ALA A 45 1.15 14.54 -11.90
CA ALA A 45 1.08 14.33 -13.35
C ALA A 45 -0.22 14.86 -13.98
N GLY A 46 -1.15 15.43 -13.20
CA GLY A 46 -2.38 16.01 -13.71
C GLY A 46 -3.39 14.97 -14.21
N PHE A 47 -3.29 13.71 -13.77
CA PHE A 47 -4.21 12.62 -14.15
C PHE A 47 -5.58 12.68 -13.45
N GLY A 48 -6.16 13.88 -13.43
CA GLY A 48 -7.50 14.17 -12.91
C GLY A 48 -7.62 14.05 -11.39
N ASP A 49 -8.85 14.35 -10.95
CA ASP A 49 -9.44 14.22 -9.61
C ASP A 49 -8.54 13.61 -8.51
N PRO A 50 -8.15 14.40 -7.48
CA PRO A 50 -7.42 13.93 -6.31
C PRO A 50 -8.01 12.68 -5.66
N VAL A 51 -9.33 12.48 -5.70
CA VAL A 51 -9.99 11.28 -5.18
C VAL A 51 -9.55 10.04 -5.95
N ARG A 52 -9.56 10.09 -7.28
CA ARG A 52 -9.11 8.97 -8.13
C ARG A 52 -7.62 8.69 -7.94
N ALA A 53 -6.81 9.74 -7.78
CA ALA A 53 -5.39 9.56 -7.47
C ALA A 53 -5.17 8.86 -6.12
N GLN A 54 -5.91 9.26 -5.08
CA GLN A 54 -5.85 8.60 -3.78
C GLN A 54 -6.35 7.15 -3.83
N LEU A 55 -7.42 6.87 -4.59
CA LEU A 55 -7.93 5.50 -4.80
C LEU A 55 -6.89 4.59 -5.48
N ARG A 56 -6.10 5.11 -6.43
CA ARG A 56 -4.98 4.35 -7.03
C ARG A 56 -3.91 4.01 -5.99
N GLY A 57 -3.51 4.98 -5.17
CA GLY A 57 -2.55 4.75 -4.08
C GLY A 57 -3.08 3.73 -3.06
N LEU A 58 -4.35 3.84 -2.67
CA LEU A 58 -5.01 2.89 -1.77
C LEU A 58 -5.08 1.48 -2.37
N ALA A 59 -5.41 1.34 -3.66
CA ALA A 59 -5.44 0.04 -4.33
C ALA A 59 -4.07 -0.65 -4.27
N VAL A 60 -2.99 0.07 -4.57
CA VAL A 60 -1.60 -0.46 -4.48
C VAL A 60 -1.25 -0.82 -3.05
N LEU A 61 -1.56 0.07 -2.10
CA LEU A 61 -1.28 -0.15 -0.69
C LEU A 61 -2.00 -1.38 -0.14
N SER A 62 -3.30 -1.48 -0.37
CA SER A 62 -4.12 -2.63 0.04
C SER A 62 -3.65 -3.91 -0.63
N ALA A 63 -3.28 -3.90 -1.92
CA ALA A 63 -2.76 -5.10 -2.58
C ALA A 63 -1.49 -5.61 -1.90
N LEU A 64 -0.54 -4.72 -1.62
CA LEU A 64 0.75 -5.08 -1.03
C LEU A 64 0.63 -5.52 0.43
N PHE A 65 -0.19 -4.84 1.24
CA PHE A 65 -0.48 -5.30 2.60
C PHE A 65 -1.20 -6.65 2.60
N GLY A 66 -2.17 -6.83 1.70
CA GLY A 66 -2.87 -8.09 1.52
C GLY A 66 -1.91 -9.23 1.22
N THR A 67 -1.00 -9.05 0.25
CA THR A 67 0.04 -10.02 -0.08
C THR A 67 0.99 -10.27 1.10
N ASN A 68 1.45 -9.22 1.78
CA ASN A 68 2.34 -9.34 2.95
C ASN A 68 1.71 -10.20 4.05
N HIS A 69 0.45 -9.94 4.38
CA HIS A 69 -0.28 -10.72 5.37
C HIS A 69 -0.61 -12.13 4.89
N ALA A 70 -0.95 -12.33 3.61
CA ALA A 70 -1.18 -13.68 3.06
C ALA A 70 0.08 -14.56 3.16
N ILE A 71 1.25 -14.01 2.82
CA ILE A 71 2.54 -14.71 2.98
C ILE A 71 2.82 -15.00 4.46
N ALA A 72 2.59 -14.02 5.34
CA ALA A 72 2.79 -14.22 6.78
C ALA A 72 1.83 -15.27 7.36
N ALA A 73 0.59 -15.32 6.89
CA ALA A 73 -0.39 -16.33 7.27
C ALA A 73 0.07 -17.73 6.83
N ALA A 74 0.49 -17.88 5.57
CA ALA A 74 0.98 -19.15 5.03
C ALA A 74 2.20 -19.69 5.80
N ARG A 75 3.06 -18.80 6.31
CA ARG A 75 4.27 -19.19 7.06
C ARG A 75 4.04 -19.46 8.54
N SER A 76 3.12 -18.73 9.18
CA SER A 76 2.99 -18.73 10.64
C SER A 76 1.72 -19.39 11.16
N GLY A 77 0.71 -19.61 10.30
CA GLY A 77 -0.61 -20.08 10.70
C GLY A 77 -1.39 -19.10 11.61
N LYS A 78 -0.86 -17.88 11.86
CA LYS A 78 -1.49 -16.94 12.79
C LYS A 78 -2.78 -16.37 12.17
N PRO A 79 -3.95 -16.54 12.81
CA PRO A 79 -5.23 -16.16 12.22
C PRO A 79 -5.37 -14.65 11.97
N GLY A 80 -4.67 -13.81 12.74
CA GLY A 80 -4.65 -12.37 12.50
C GLY A 80 -4.15 -12.01 11.10
N ASN A 81 -3.16 -12.73 10.57
CA ASN A 81 -2.66 -12.48 9.21
C ASN A 81 -3.69 -12.87 8.13
N ILE A 82 -4.55 -13.85 8.39
CA ILE A 82 -5.64 -14.19 7.47
C ILE A 82 -6.65 -13.04 7.43
N ALA A 83 -7.07 -12.56 8.60
CA ALA A 83 -8.01 -11.44 8.72
C ALA A 83 -7.49 -10.19 8.00
N TRP A 84 -6.23 -9.82 8.23
CA TRP A 84 -5.63 -8.65 7.58
C TRP A 84 -5.46 -8.84 6.07
N ALA A 85 -5.17 -10.04 5.59
CA ALA A 85 -5.14 -10.33 4.15
C ALA A 85 -6.52 -10.14 3.50
N VAL A 86 -7.59 -10.63 4.15
CA VAL A 86 -8.97 -10.49 3.67
C VAL A 86 -9.39 -9.02 3.66
N ILE A 87 -9.19 -8.29 4.76
CA ILE A 87 -9.54 -6.86 4.87
C ILE A 87 -8.87 -6.05 3.74
N ASN A 88 -7.59 -6.30 3.49
CA ASN A 88 -6.86 -5.64 2.42
C ASN A 88 -7.35 -6.10 1.02
N GLY A 89 -7.72 -7.36 0.84
CA GLY A 89 -8.38 -7.84 -0.37
C GLY A 89 -9.68 -7.09 -0.67
N CYS A 90 -10.52 -6.89 0.34
CA CYS A 90 -11.73 -6.06 0.23
C CYS A 90 -11.41 -4.60 -0.11
N GLY A 91 -10.31 -4.06 0.44
CA GLY A 91 -9.80 -2.73 0.10
C GLY A 91 -9.45 -2.59 -1.39
N VAL A 92 -8.76 -3.59 -1.96
CA VAL A 92 -8.46 -3.64 -3.40
C VAL A 92 -9.74 -3.66 -4.22
N VAL A 93 -10.67 -4.57 -3.91
CA VAL A 93 -11.94 -4.70 -4.64
C VAL A 93 -12.73 -3.39 -4.60
N SER A 94 -12.84 -2.76 -3.42
CA SER A 94 -13.53 -1.48 -3.24
C SER A 94 -12.88 -0.36 -4.04
N ALA A 95 -11.55 -0.22 -3.96
CA ALA A 95 -10.83 0.84 -4.66
C ALA A 95 -10.92 0.69 -6.19
N LEU A 96 -10.76 -0.53 -6.71
CA LEU A 96 -10.92 -0.81 -8.13
C LEU A 96 -12.35 -0.58 -8.60
N SER A 97 -13.35 -0.99 -7.82
CA SER A 97 -14.77 -0.76 -8.15
C SER A 97 -15.08 0.73 -8.25
N ALA A 98 -14.58 1.53 -7.31
CA ALA A 98 -14.73 2.99 -7.35
C ALA A 98 -14.02 3.63 -8.54
N LEU A 99 -12.83 3.13 -8.92
CA LEU A 99 -12.09 3.62 -10.09
C LEU A 99 -12.77 3.28 -11.42
N LEU A 100 -13.41 2.11 -11.49
CA LEU A 100 -14.14 1.63 -12.67
C LEU A 100 -15.55 2.21 -12.78
N GLY A 101 -16.13 2.68 -11.68
CA GLY A 101 -17.39 3.41 -11.67
C GLY A 101 -17.33 4.67 -12.54
N ARG A 102 -18.33 4.87 -13.40
CA ARG A 102 -18.49 6.11 -14.16
C ARG A 102 -18.97 7.22 -13.23
N THR A 103 -18.34 8.39 -13.31
CA THR A 103 -18.94 9.63 -12.79
C THR A 103 -20.15 9.96 -13.67
N PRO A 104 -21.35 10.22 -13.12
CA PRO A 104 -22.46 10.76 -13.90
C PRO A 104 -22.03 12.08 -14.55
N GLU A 105 -22.37 12.29 -15.83
CA GLU A 105 -22.19 13.61 -16.43
C GLU A 105 -23.09 14.64 -15.72
N PRO A 106 -22.63 15.88 -15.51
CA PRO A 106 -23.51 16.95 -15.09
C PRO A 106 -24.57 17.12 -16.18
N THR A 107 -25.85 17.00 -15.83
CA THR A 107 -26.94 17.40 -16.71
C THR A 107 -26.77 18.89 -17.04
N ALA A 108 -26.64 19.19 -18.34
CA ALA A 108 -26.55 20.54 -18.89
C ALA A 108 -27.79 21.39 -18.58
#